data_AF-A0A7K3GX09-F1
#
_entry.id   AF-A0A7K3GX09-F1
#
_cell.length_a   1.000
_cell.length_b   1.000
_cell.length_c   1.000
_cell.angle_alpha   90.00
_cell.angle_beta   90.00
_cell.angle_gamma   90.00
#
_symmetry.space_group_name_H-M   'P 1'
#
loop_
_entity.id
_entity.type
_entity.pdbx_description
1 polymer ?
#
loop_
_entity_poly.entity_id
_entity_poly.type
_entity_poly.pdbx_seq_one_letter_code
_entity_poly.pdbx_strand_id
1 'polypeptide(L)'
;RPLGLGARGWDNQLWRLGEDLAVRLPWATESADALLLKEHAWLPSLAPRLPLPLPVPQRLGEPTERFPRPWIVTTWVPGTPADRAPATRAADAAGAL
;
A
#
# COMPACT_ATOMS: atom_id res chain seq x y z
N ARG A 1 12.09 5.41 13.78
CA ARG A 1 10.60 5.34 13.77
C ARG A 1 10.21 3.93 14.20
N PRO A 2 9.19 3.74 15.06
CA PRO A 2 8.75 2.40 15.47
C PRO A 2 8.26 1.61 14.25
N LEU A 3 8.46 0.30 14.27
CA LEU A 3 8.03 -0.62 13.22
C LEU A 3 7.08 -1.66 13.83
N GLY A 4 5.93 -1.89 13.19
CA GLY A 4 4.96 -2.90 13.63
C GLY A 4 4.21 -3.51 12.46
N LEU A 5 3.80 -4.79 12.59
CA LEU A 5 3.01 -5.44 11.56
C LEU A 5 1.63 -4.79 11.48
N GLY A 6 1.25 -4.29 10.31
CA GLY A 6 -0.05 -3.68 10.06
C GLY A 6 -1.04 -4.66 9.43
N ALA A 7 -0.61 -5.38 8.40
CA ALA A 7 -1.43 -6.37 7.71
C ALA A 7 -0.56 -7.39 6.95
N ARG A 8 -1.15 -8.53 6.63
CA ARG A 8 -0.58 -9.52 5.72
C ARG A 8 -1.62 -9.88 4.66
N GLY A 9 -1.37 -9.45 3.42
CA GLY A 9 -2.15 -9.86 2.26
C GLY A 9 -1.56 -11.12 1.63
N TRP A 10 -2.06 -11.50 0.46
CA TRP A 10 -1.49 -12.64 -0.29
C TRP A 10 -0.10 -12.32 -0.83
N ASP A 11 0.07 -11.16 -1.48
CA ASP A 11 1.35 -10.80 -2.09
C ASP A 11 2.30 -10.10 -1.13
N ASN A 12 1.78 -9.19 -0.31
CA ASN A 12 2.57 -8.24 0.49
C ASN A 12 2.25 -8.32 1.98
N GLN A 13 3.29 -8.22 2.79
CA GLN A 13 3.19 -7.80 4.19
C GLN A 13 3.32 -6.27 4.26
N LEU A 14 2.46 -5.65 5.06
CA LEU A 14 2.46 -4.23 5.31
C LEU A 14 2.90 -3.98 6.75
N TRP A 15 3.99 -3.23 6.92
CA TRP A 15 4.53 -2.86 8.21
C TRP A 15 4.40 -1.36 8.41
N ARG A 16 3.76 -0.92 9.50
CA ARG A 16 3.64 0.49 9.85
C ARG A 16 4.99 1.03 10.32
N LEU A 17 5.40 2.19 9.81
CA LEU A 17 6.68 2.85 10.10
C LEU A 17 6.43 4.26 10.65
N GLY A 18 6.33 4.38 11.97
CA GLY A 18 5.83 5.61 12.60
C GLY A 18 4.34 5.82 12.34
N GLU A 19 3.88 7.06 12.18
CA GLU A 19 2.45 7.36 12.09
C GLU A 19 1.94 7.45 10.65
N ASP A 20 2.84 7.79 9.74
CA ASP A 20 2.60 8.43 8.45
C ASP A 20 3.18 7.62 7.28
N LEU A 21 3.91 6.53 7.55
CA LEU A 21 4.51 5.67 6.54
C LEU A 21 4.22 4.19 6.77
N ALA A 22 4.36 3.40 5.71
CA ALA A 22 4.38 1.96 5.76
C ALA A 22 5.44 1.36 4.81
N VAL A 23 5.94 0.18 5.17
CA VAL A 23 6.82 -0.65 4.36
C VAL A 23 5.99 -1.78 3.77
N ARG A 24 6.04 -1.94 2.43
CA ARG A 24 5.43 -3.07 1.71
C ARG A 24 6.53 -4.05 1.32
N LEU A 25 6.41 -5.28 1.82
CA LEU A 25 7.35 -6.37 1.60
C LEU A 25 6.64 -7.51 0.87
N PRO A 26 7.02 -7.82 -0.37
CA PRO A 26 6.61 -9.05 -1.04
C PRO A 26 6.98 -10.28 -0.19
N TRP A 27 6.08 -11.25 -0.01
CA TRP A 27 6.36 -12.38 0.90
C TRP A 27 5.95 -13.78 0.44
N ALA A 28 4.89 -13.95 -0.36
CA ALA A 28 4.39 -15.29 -0.68
C ALA A 28 4.47 -15.66 -2.17
N THR A 29 4.09 -14.76 -3.07
CA THR A 29 3.98 -15.06 -4.50
C THR A 29 5.19 -14.57 -5.27
N GLU A 30 5.51 -15.20 -6.40
CA GLU A 30 6.60 -14.78 -7.29
C GLU A 30 6.23 -13.49 -8.06
N SER A 31 4.96 -13.31 -8.39
CA SER A 31 4.46 -12.14 -9.13
C SER A 31 4.44 -10.86 -8.30
N ALA A 32 4.52 -10.94 -6.97
CA ALA A 32 4.43 -9.78 -6.09
C ALA A 32 5.49 -8.70 -6.39
N ASP A 33 6.67 -9.06 -6.89
CA ASP A 33 7.73 -8.10 -7.21
C ASP A 33 7.33 -7.20 -8.37
N ALA A 34 6.82 -7.80 -9.45
CA ALA A 34 6.36 -7.06 -10.63
C ALA A 34 5.15 -6.17 -10.30
N LEU A 35 4.23 -6.65 -9.46
CA LEU A 35 3.07 -5.88 -9.01
C LEU A 35 3.49 -4.69 -8.14
N LEU A 36 4.44 -4.89 -7.21
CA LEU A 36 4.99 -3.83 -6.37
C LEU A 36 5.70 -2.75 -7.19
N LEU A 37 6.51 -3.13 -8.18
CA LEU A 37 7.17 -2.19 -9.09
C LEU A 37 6.16 -1.40 -9.94
N LYS A 38 5.05 -2.03 -10.33
CA LYS A 38 3.94 -1.34 -11.01
C LYS A 38 3.30 -0.30 -10.09
N GLU A 39 3.03 -0.63 -8.82
CA GLU A 39 2.55 0.34 -7.83
C GLU A 39 3.52 1.52 -7.69
N HIS A 40 4.83 1.23 -7.58
CA HIS A 40 5.87 2.25 -7.48
C HIS A 40 5.87 3.24 -8.67
N ALA A 41 5.74 2.72 -9.89
CA ALA A 41 5.80 3.53 -11.10
C ALA A 41 4.57 4.42 -11.30
N TRP A 42 3.37 3.90 -11.01
CA TRP A 42 2.12 4.56 -11.43
C TRP A 42 1.48 5.42 -10.36
N LEU A 43 1.48 4.99 -9.09
CA LEU A 43 0.74 5.66 -8.01
C LEU A 43 1.13 7.14 -7.82
N PRO A 44 2.40 7.57 -7.92
CA PRO A 44 2.74 8.99 -7.80
C PRO A 44 2.05 9.89 -8.85
N SER A 45 1.87 9.40 -10.07
CA SER A 45 1.21 10.16 -11.15
C SER A 45 -0.32 10.14 -11.05
N LEU A 46 -0.88 9.08 -10.47
CA LEU A 46 -2.32 8.92 -10.25
C LEU A 46 -2.81 9.70 -9.03
N ALA A 47 -2.01 9.76 -7.97
CA ALA A 47 -2.36 10.41 -6.69
C ALA A 47 -2.98 11.82 -6.84
N PRO A 48 -2.41 12.78 -7.60
CA PRO A 48 -2.98 14.12 -7.71
C PRO A 48 -4.27 14.19 -8.56
N ARG A 49 -4.65 13.09 -9.22
CA ARG A 49 -5.79 13.04 -10.14
C ARG A 49 -7.01 12.32 -9.55
N LEU A 50 -6.88 11.78 -8.35
CA LEU A 50 -7.93 10.99 -7.71
C LEU A 50 -8.52 11.75 -6.51
N PRO A 51 -9.84 11.67 -6.29
CA PRO A 51 -10.51 12.41 -5.21
C PRO A 51 -10.24 11.81 -3.82
N LEU A 52 -9.71 10.58 -3.75
CA LEU A 52 -9.43 9.88 -2.51
C LEU A 52 -7.91 9.73 -2.29
N PRO A 53 -7.45 9.85 -1.02
CA PRO A 53 -6.05 9.62 -0.70
C PRO A 53 -5.67 8.15 -0.95
N LEU A 54 -4.49 7.96 -1.50
CA LEU A 54 -3.91 6.64 -1.77
C LEU A 54 -2.46 6.58 -1.27
N PRO A 55 -1.90 5.38 -1.01
CA PRO A 55 -0.50 5.24 -0.64
C PRO A 55 0.41 5.73 -1.76
N VAL A 56 1.25 6.73 -1.49
CA VAL A 56 2.20 7.28 -2.46
C VAL A 56 3.61 6.76 -2.14
N PRO A 57 4.20 5.93 -3.00
CA PRO A 57 5.56 5.41 -2.84
C PRO A 57 6.58 6.55 -2.68
N GLN A 58 7.37 6.49 -1.61
CA GLN A 58 8.42 7.47 -1.27
C GLN A 58 9.82 6.93 -1.56
N ARG A 59 10.00 5.61 -1.52
CA ARG A 59 11.29 4.95 -1.75
C ARG A 59 11.10 3.55 -2.29
N LEU A 60 11.95 3.17 -3.24
CA LEU A 60 12.19 1.80 -3.66
C LEU A 60 13.46 1.29 -2.97
N GLY A 61 13.38 0.12 -2.37
CA GLY A 61 14.49 -0.62 -1.81
C GLY A 61 14.93 -1.71 -2.77
N GLU A 62 16.22 -1.74 -3.07
CA GLU A 62 16.83 -2.76 -3.92
C GLU A 62 16.99 -4.09 -3.16
N PRO A 63 16.95 -5.23 -3.87
CA PRO A 63 17.30 -6.54 -3.32
C PRO A 63 18.69 -6.55 -2.66
N THR A 64 18.81 -7.28 -1.56
CA THR A 64 20.07 -7.52 -0.84
C THR A 64 20.16 -8.98 -0.41
N GLU A 65 21.33 -9.41 0.07
CA GLU A 65 21.50 -10.76 0.64
C GLU A 65 20.54 -11.06 1.80
N ARG A 66 20.16 -10.03 2.57
CA ARG A 66 19.24 -10.18 3.72
C ARG A 66 17.78 -10.24 3.30
N PHE A 67 17.45 -9.68 2.15
CA PHE A 67 16.11 -9.68 1.58
C PHE A 67 16.21 -9.57 0.05
N PRO A 68 16.12 -10.69 -0.68
CA PRO A 68 16.47 -10.76 -2.10
C PRO A 68 15.32 -10.30 -3.03
N ARG A 69 14.44 -9.41 -2.54
CA ARG A 69 13.26 -8.93 -3.27
C ARG A 69 13.17 -7.41 -3.16
N PRO A 70 12.61 -6.71 -4.17
CA PRO A 70 12.32 -5.29 -4.04
C PRO A 70 11.29 -5.05 -2.95
N TRP A 71 11.31 -3.86 -2.36
CA TRP A 71 10.33 -3.41 -1.37
C TRP A 71 10.15 -1.91 -1.46
N ILE A 72 9.02 -1.38 -0.97
CA ILE A 72 8.79 0.07 -0.99
C ILE A 72 8.46 0.62 0.39
N VAL A 73 8.86 1.87 0.62
CA VAL A 73 8.27 2.74 1.64
C VAL A 73 7.21 3.59 0.95
N THR A 74 6.00 3.65 1.52
CA THR A 74 4.87 4.40 0.99
C THR A 74 4.18 5.18 2.12
N THR A 75 3.37 6.18 1.78
CA THR A 75 2.55 6.89 2.78
C THR A 75 1.50 5.97 3.40
N TRP A 76 1.19 6.21 4.67
CA TRP A 76 0.06 5.58 5.36
C TRP A 76 -1.21 6.37 5.11
N VAL A 77 -2.28 5.69 4.67
CA VAL A 77 -3.62 6.30 4.58
C VAL A 77 -4.35 6.04 5.89
N PRO A 78 -4.65 7.07 6.70
CA PRO A 78 -5.38 6.89 7.95
C PRO A 78 -6.82 6.46 7.67
N GLY A 79 -7.30 5.48 8.43
CA GLY A 79 -8.67 5.01 8.29
C GLY A 79 -8.85 3.61 8.86
N THR A 80 -10.07 3.11 8.74
CA THR A 80 -10.44 1.73 9.08
C THR A 80 -10.97 1.05 7.83
N PRO A 81 -10.65 -0.23 7.58
CA PRO A 81 -11.24 -0.99 6.48
C PRO A 81 -12.77 -0.92 6.48
N ALA A 82 -13.35 -0.60 5.33
CA ALA A 82 -14.78 -0.35 5.18
C ALA A 82 -15.64 -1.63 5.27
N ASP A 83 -15.04 -2.81 5.15
CA ASP A 83 -15.69 -4.12 5.31
C ASP A 83 -16.05 -4.46 6.76
N ARG A 84 -15.60 -3.65 7.72
CA ARG A 84 -15.95 -3.81 9.14
C ARG A 84 -17.33 -3.27 9.52
N ALA A 85 -18.00 -2.57 8.61
CA ALA A 85 -19.36 -2.05 8.80
C ALA A 85 -20.22 -2.34 7.56
N PRO A 86 -21.54 -2.46 7.70
CA PRO A 86 -22.43 -2.61 6.55
C PRO A 86 -22.30 -1.44 5.57
N ALA A 87 -22.32 -1.73 4.27
CA ALA A 87 -22.43 -0.69 3.25
C ALA A 87 -23.83 -0.04 3.31
N THR A 88 -23.89 1.20 3.78
CA THR A 88 -25.17 1.89 4.05
C THR A 88 -25.58 2.92 2.98
N ARG A 89 -24.70 3.22 2.02
CA ARG A 89 -24.90 4.26 0.98
C ARG A 89 -24.52 3.78 -0.42
N ALA A 90 -25.06 2.64 -0.85
CA ALA A 90 -24.71 2.04 -2.14
C ALA A 90 -25.05 2.95 -3.34
N ALA A 91 -26.14 3.72 -3.27
CA ALA A 91 -26.53 4.65 -4.33
C ALA A 91 -25.55 5.82 -4.50
N ASP A 92 -24.94 6.29 -3.40
CA ASP A 92 -23.99 7.40 -3.42
C ASP A 92 -22.56 6.96 -3.81
N ALA A 93 -22.22 5.69 -3.58
CA ALA A 93 -20.87 5.16 -3.77
C ALA A 93 -20.38 5.19 -5.24
N ALA A 94 -21.30 5.15 -6.20
CA ALA A 94 -20.98 5.17 -7.64
C ALA A 94 -21.12 6.56 -8.28
N GLY A 95 -21.88 7.48 -7.69
CA GLY A 95 -22.22 8.77 -8.31
C GLY A 95 -21.20 9.90 -8.11
N ALA A 96 -20.17 9.68 -7.29
CA ALA A 96 -19.21 10.71 -6.86
C ALA A 96 -17.80 10.58 -7.47
N LEU A 97 -17.61 9.70 -8.46
CA LEU A 97 -16.38 9.54 -9.24
C LEU A 97 -16.60 10.03 -10.68
#